data_AF-A0A7W9DJN0-F1
#
_entry.id   AF-A0A7W9DJN0-F1
#
_cell.length_a   1.000
_cell.length_b   1.000
_cell.length_c   1.000
_cell.angle_alpha   90.00
_cell.angle_beta   90.00
_cell.angle_gamma   90.00
#
_symmetry.space_group_name_H-M   'P 1'
#
loop_
_entity.id
_entity.type
_entity.pdbx_description
1 polymer ?
#
loop_
_entity_poly.entity_id
_entity_poly.type
_entity_poly.pdbx_seq_one_letter_code
_entity_poly.pdbx_strand_id
1 'polypeptide(L)'
;MKTRHIVLIVILVLVIIILGYLPIYLYRDQFDKSVRSNLQADWGTFGDYIGGLLNPFISLLTLLVTSYIAYILFTYESRRDAQSKEEGDVKSFMELYQFFMGIEFRAVRTMAWDILKKAIANDKYRDFIVKENYVSRYIGRQSRADVYREFKGVFYQKDHLIYSQEDNESAFLKQEAFDRNNVDILINFFQLLSFKNVPENYYKICDFYYDTWRPVLYWYATQLENAYLLLEENKRFNNPPNLLEALKKLDERFYKPEILAALKEEKIETHPIILHMQGKSL
;
A
#
# COMPACT_ATOMS: atom_id res chain seq x y z
N MET A 1 -31.82 14.62 14.74
CA MET A 1 -32.18 14.47 13.31
C MET A 1 -33.65 14.76 13.02
N LYS A 2 -34.63 14.14 13.72
CA LYS A 2 -36.07 14.33 13.47
C LYS A 2 -36.58 15.79 13.47
N THR A 3 -36.16 16.62 14.43
CA THR A 3 -36.63 18.02 14.53
C THR A 3 -36.21 18.91 13.35
N ARG A 4 -35.00 18.68 12.78
CA ARG A 4 -34.51 19.44 11.62
C ARG A 4 -35.32 19.13 10.35
N HIS A 5 -35.73 17.88 10.18
CA HIS A 5 -36.58 17.48 9.05
C HIS A 5 -37.99 18.06 9.16
N ILE A 6 -38.57 18.11 10.37
CA ILE A 6 -39.90 18.71 10.59
C ILE A 6 -39.89 20.20 10.25
N VAL A 7 -38.86 20.95 10.70
CA VAL A 7 -38.72 22.38 10.39
C VAL A 7 -38.59 22.63 8.89
N LEU A 8 -37.80 21.81 8.19
CA LEU A 8 -37.65 21.92 6.73
C LEU A 8 -38.97 21.67 5.98
N ILE A 9 -39.76 20.68 6.43
CA ILE A 9 -41.08 20.39 5.85
C ILE A 9 -42.03 21.57 6.06
N VAL A 10 -42.06 22.16 7.25
CA VAL A 10 -42.92 23.32 7.54
C VAL A 10 -42.53 24.53 6.67
N ILE A 11 -41.23 24.79 6.51
CA ILE A 11 -40.73 25.88 5.64
C ILE A 11 -41.14 25.62 4.18
N LEU A 12 -40.99 24.39 3.69
CA LEU A 12 -41.37 24.02 2.32
C LEU A 12 -42.87 24.24 2.07
N VAL A 13 -43.73 23.84 3.02
CA VAL A 13 -45.18 24.05 2.94
C VAL A 13 -45.52 25.54 2.90
N LEU A 14 -44.88 26.37 3.74
CA LEU A 14 -45.09 27.81 3.73
C LEU A 14 -44.66 28.45 2.41
N VAL A 15 -43.53 28.03 1.84
CA VAL A 15 -43.06 28.52 0.53
C VAL A 15 -44.05 28.16 -0.57
N ILE A 16 -44.60 26.93 -0.57
CA ILE A 16 -45.63 26.52 -1.54
C ILE A 16 -46.89 27.37 -1.41
N ILE A 17 -47.34 27.64 -0.18
CA ILE A 17 -48.52 28.49 0.08
C ILE A 17 -48.28 29.92 -0.42
N ILE A 18 -47.11 30.50 -0.13
CA ILE A 18 -46.75 31.86 -0.56
C ILE A 18 -46.65 31.94 -2.08
N LEU A 19 -45.93 31.01 -2.71
CA LEU A 19 -45.80 30.97 -4.17
C LEU A 19 -47.15 30.71 -4.85
N GLY A 20 -48.04 29.91 -4.26
CA GLY A 20 -49.38 29.70 -4.82
C GLY A 20 -50.30 30.92 -4.69
N TYR A 21 -50.22 31.64 -3.57
CA TYR A 21 -51.10 32.78 -3.28
C TYR A 21 -50.64 34.10 -3.93
N LEU A 22 -49.33 34.34 -3.99
CA LEU A 22 -48.75 35.60 -4.48
C LEU A 22 -49.19 35.96 -5.92
N PRO A 23 -49.16 35.04 -6.92
CA PRO A 23 -49.63 35.33 -8.27
C PRO A 23 -51.12 35.69 -8.33
N ILE A 24 -51.94 35.03 -7.52
CA ILE A 24 -53.38 35.29 -7.40
C ILE A 24 -53.63 36.68 -6.81
N TYR A 25 -52.88 37.04 -5.77
CA TYR A 25 -52.93 38.36 -5.15
C TYR A 25 -52.52 39.47 -6.12
N LEU A 26 -51.36 39.33 -6.79
CA LEU A 26 -50.87 40.31 -7.77
C LEU A 26 -51.82 40.46 -8.96
N TYR A 27 -52.43 39.37 -9.42
CA TYR A 27 -53.43 39.42 -10.49
C TYR A 27 -54.67 40.20 -10.05
N ARG A 28 -55.17 39.94 -8.84
CA ARG A 28 -56.35 40.65 -8.30
C ARG A 28 -56.09 42.14 -8.09
N ASP A 29 -54.92 42.48 -7.57
CA ASP A 29 -54.52 43.88 -7.32
C ASP A 29 -54.42 44.67 -8.63
N GLN A 30 -53.83 44.09 -9.67
CA GLN A 30 -53.58 44.78 -10.94
C GLN A 30 -54.79 44.83 -11.89
N PHE A 31 -55.67 43.83 -11.85
CA PHE A 31 -56.73 43.64 -12.86
C PHE A 31 -58.17 43.73 -12.30
N ASP A 32 -58.34 44.35 -11.12
CA ASP A 32 -59.57 44.37 -10.33
C ASP A 32 -60.87 44.59 -11.15
N LYS A 33 -61.54 43.47 -11.44
CA LYS A 33 -62.92 43.41 -11.94
C LYS A 33 -63.62 42.36 -11.09
N SER A 34 -64.55 42.81 -10.27
CA SER A 34 -65.29 42.01 -9.27
C SER A 34 -66.27 40.97 -9.84
N VAL A 35 -66.12 40.57 -11.11
CA VAL A 35 -66.98 39.62 -11.81
C VAL A 35 -66.15 38.45 -12.33
N ARG A 36 -66.49 37.22 -11.89
CA ARG A 36 -65.88 35.99 -12.44
C ARG A 36 -66.21 35.91 -13.93
N SER A 37 -65.20 35.71 -14.78
CA SER A 37 -65.46 35.52 -16.21
C SER A 37 -66.13 34.17 -16.47
N ASN A 38 -67.17 34.19 -17.31
CA ASN A 38 -67.83 32.99 -17.84
C ASN A 38 -67.20 32.51 -19.15
N LEU A 39 -66.21 33.23 -19.69
CA LEU A 39 -65.51 32.86 -20.91
C LEU A 39 -64.29 32.01 -20.58
N GLN A 40 -64.21 30.82 -21.18
CA GLN A 40 -63.08 29.90 -21.00
C GLN A 40 -61.73 30.51 -21.44
N ALA A 41 -61.74 31.37 -22.47
CA ALA A 41 -60.54 32.01 -22.98
C ALA A 41 -59.81 32.84 -21.91
N ASP A 42 -60.55 33.58 -21.07
CA ASP A 42 -59.99 34.42 -20.01
C ASP A 42 -59.30 33.59 -18.92
N TRP A 43 -59.83 32.39 -18.62
CA TRP A 43 -59.19 31.44 -17.71
C TRP A 43 -57.91 30.84 -18.29
N GLY A 44 -57.83 30.68 -19.62
CA GLY A 44 -56.61 30.30 -20.32
C GLY A 44 -55.51 31.34 -20.15
N THR A 45 -55.82 32.62 -20.43
CA THR A 45 -54.87 33.74 -20.27
C THR A 45 -54.44 33.94 -18.81
N PHE A 46 -55.35 33.75 -17.85
CA PHE A 46 -54.99 33.73 -16.43
C PHE A 46 -54.02 32.59 -16.11
N GLY A 47 -54.29 31.38 -16.61
CA GLY A 47 -53.39 30.24 -16.48
C GLY A 47 -51.99 30.52 -17.04
N ASP A 48 -51.92 31.19 -18.18
CA ASP A 48 -50.64 31.59 -18.81
C ASP A 48 -49.88 32.61 -17.95
N TYR A 49 -50.56 33.57 -17.33
CA TYR A 49 -49.94 34.52 -16.40
C TYR A 49 -49.37 33.82 -15.15
N ILE A 50 -50.18 32.97 -14.51
CA ILE A 50 -49.76 32.21 -13.32
C ILE A 50 -48.60 31.27 -13.68
N GLY A 51 -48.71 30.55 -14.79
CA GLY A 51 -47.66 29.67 -15.30
C GLY A 51 -46.38 30.43 -15.66
N GLY A 52 -46.51 31.57 -16.34
CA GLY A 52 -45.37 32.44 -16.68
C GLY A 52 -44.63 32.97 -15.46
N LEU A 53 -45.35 33.29 -14.38
CA LEU A 53 -44.75 33.75 -13.13
C LEU A 53 -44.13 32.61 -12.32
N LEU A 54 -44.80 31.46 -12.22
CA LEU A 54 -44.37 30.33 -11.38
C LEU A 54 -43.30 29.45 -12.02
N ASN A 55 -43.34 29.25 -13.34
CA ASN A 55 -42.44 28.32 -14.02
C ASN A 55 -40.95 28.64 -13.78
N PRO A 56 -40.47 29.90 -13.84
CA PRO A 56 -39.08 30.21 -13.53
C PRO A 56 -38.65 29.79 -12.11
N PHE A 57 -39.53 29.97 -11.11
CA PHE A 57 -39.25 29.55 -9.74
C PHE A 57 -39.28 28.04 -9.59
N ILE A 58 -40.23 27.36 -10.23
CA ILE A 58 -40.30 25.90 -10.25
C ILE A 58 -39.05 25.33 -10.92
N SER A 59 -38.63 25.84 -12.08
CA SER A 59 -37.41 25.42 -12.77
C SER A 59 -36.16 25.65 -11.94
N LEU A 60 -36.04 26.81 -11.27
CA LEU A 60 -34.93 27.10 -10.36
C LEU A 60 -34.92 26.14 -9.17
N LEU A 61 -36.09 25.87 -8.57
CA LEU A 61 -36.22 24.92 -7.46
C LEU A 61 -35.85 23.50 -7.90
N THR A 62 -36.32 23.06 -9.07
CA THR A 62 -35.97 21.75 -9.65
C THR A 62 -34.47 21.65 -9.86
N LEU A 63 -33.82 22.69 -10.40
CA LEU A 63 -32.37 22.73 -10.55
C LEU A 63 -31.67 22.59 -9.19
N LEU A 64 -32.05 23.39 -8.19
CA LEU A 64 -31.44 23.35 -6.85
C LEU A 64 -31.59 21.98 -6.18
N VAL A 65 -32.79 21.38 -6.25
CA VAL A 65 -33.05 20.04 -5.71
C VAL A 65 -32.22 19.00 -6.44
N THR A 66 -32.15 19.08 -7.77
CA THR A 66 -31.37 18.13 -8.59
C THR A 66 -29.88 18.25 -8.30
N SER A 67 -29.35 19.46 -8.21
CA SER A 67 -27.95 19.72 -7.81
C SER A 67 -27.65 19.22 -6.40
N TYR A 68 -28.58 19.38 -5.45
CA TYR A 68 -28.41 18.87 -4.09
C TYR A 68 -28.41 17.34 -4.02
N ILE A 69 -29.32 16.68 -4.74
CA ILE A 69 -29.33 15.21 -4.88
C ILE A 69 -28.01 14.73 -5.50
N ALA A 70 -27.56 15.39 -6.58
CA ALA A 70 -26.29 15.05 -7.22
C ALA A 70 -25.10 15.21 -6.27
N TYR A 71 -25.06 16.27 -5.46
CA TYR A 71 -24.03 16.47 -4.45
C TYR A 71 -24.04 15.38 -3.37
N ILE A 72 -25.21 14.99 -2.87
CA ILE A 72 -25.34 13.87 -1.92
C ILE A 72 -24.84 12.57 -2.55
N LEU A 73 -25.27 12.29 -3.78
CA LEU A 73 -24.91 11.06 -4.49
C LEU A 73 -23.39 10.99 -4.71
N PHE A 74 -22.77 12.08 -5.19
CA PHE A 74 -21.33 12.19 -5.36
C PHE A 74 -20.57 11.95 -4.06
N THR A 75 -21.04 12.53 -2.95
CA THR A 75 -20.43 12.34 -1.63
C THR A 75 -20.57 10.89 -1.15
N TYR A 76 -21.70 10.26 -1.39
CA TYR A 76 -21.95 8.86 -1.04
C TYR A 76 -21.07 7.91 -1.85
N GLU A 77 -20.97 8.12 -3.16
CA GLU A 77 -20.11 7.33 -4.05
C GLU A 77 -18.63 7.47 -3.66
N SER A 78 -18.16 8.70 -3.42
CA SER A 78 -16.79 8.95 -2.98
C SER A 78 -16.43 8.20 -1.67
N ARG A 79 -17.38 8.13 -0.72
CA ARG A 79 -17.20 7.36 0.53
C ARG A 79 -17.19 5.86 0.29
N ARG A 80 -18.10 5.36 -0.57
CA ARG A 80 -18.16 3.94 -0.93
C ARG A 80 -16.89 3.49 -1.65
N ASP A 81 -16.37 4.30 -2.55
CA ASP A 81 -15.15 4.00 -3.30
C ASP A 81 -13.92 4.01 -2.38
N ALA A 82 -13.86 4.95 -1.42
CA ALA A 82 -12.83 4.96 -0.38
C ALA A 82 -12.89 3.68 0.48
N GLN A 83 -14.09 3.29 0.92
CA GLN A 83 -14.28 2.05 1.69
C GLN A 83 -13.92 0.80 0.88
N SER A 84 -14.35 0.71 -0.39
CA SER A 84 -14.03 -0.43 -1.25
C SER A 84 -12.53 -0.53 -1.52
N LYS A 85 -11.84 0.62 -1.65
CA LYS A 85 -10.38 0.66 -1.75
C LYS A 85 -9.71 0.16 -0.47
N GLU A 86 -10.15 0.62 0.70
CA GLU A 86 -9.64 0.17 1.99
C GLU A 86 -9.83 -1.35 2.18
N GLU A 87 -11.03 -1.87 1.88
CA GLU A 87 -11.32 -3.31 1.91
C GLU A 87 -10.42 -4.09 0.94
N GLY A 88 -10.14 -3.53 -0.25
CA GLY A 88 -9.20 -4.09 -1.22
C GLY A 88 -7.76 -4.12 -0.71
N ASP A 89 -7.30 -3.03 -0.10
CA ASP A 89 -5.96 -2.92 0.48
C ASP A 89 -5.78 -3.95 1.61
N VAL A 90 -6.75 -4.03 2.53
CA VAL A 90 -6.78 -5.03 3.61
C VAL A 90 -6.79 -6.45 3.06
N LYS A 91 -7.63 -6.76 2.07
CA LYS A 91 -7.66 -8.09 1.46
C LYS A 91 -6.31 -8.47 0.88
N SER A 92 -5.69 -7.57 0.12
CA SER A 92 -4.38 -7.83 -0.49
C SER A 92 -3.26 -7.99 0.54
N PHE A 93 -3.36 -7.32 1.69
CA PHE A 93 -2.44 -7.51 2.81
C PHE A 93 -2.64 -8.87 3.48
N MET A 94 -3.89 -9.29 3.69
CA MET A 94 -4.20 -10.61 4.24
C MET A 94 -3.75 -11.73 3.31
N GLU A 95 -3.85 -11.56 1.99
CA GLU A 95 -3.31 -12.49 1.00
C GLU A 95 -1.78 -12.59 1.10
N LEU A 96 -1.06 -11.46 1.27
CA LEU A 96 0.39 -11.48 1.53
C LEU A 96 0.73 -12.21 2.82
N TYR A 97 -0.04 -11.98 3.90
CA TYR A 97 0.17 -12.67 5.16
C TYR A 97 -0.06 -14.18 5.03
N GLN A 98 -1.15 -14.60 4.39
CA GLN A 98 -1.43 -16.00 4.13
C GLN A 98 -0.34 -16.65 3.27
N PHE A 99 0.14 -15.95 2.23
CA PHE A 99 1.25 -16.39 1.41
C PHE A 99 2.53 -16.59 2.24
N PHE A 100 2.89 -15.60 3.07
CA PHE A 100 4.07 -15.65 3.94
C PHE A 100 4.04 -16.84 4.93
N MET A 101 2.85 -17.15 5.45
CA MET A 101 2.63 -18.26 6.37
C MET A 101 2.52 -19.62 5.67
N GLY A 102 2.34 -19.63 4.35
CA GLY A 102 2.22 -20.82 3.53
C GLY A 102 3.44 -21.72 3.56
N ILE A 103 3.22 -23.01 3.24
CA ILE A 103 4.29 -24.04 3.20
C ILE A 103 5.34 -23.68 2.16
N GLU A 104 4.93 -23.20 0.99
CA GLU A 104 5.83 -22.82 -0.09
C GLU A 104 6.75 -21.67 0.34
N PHE A 105 6.19 -20.61 0.95
CA PHE A 105 7.00 -19.48 1.40
C PHE A 105 7.83 -19.79 2.65
N ARG A 106 7.48 -20.82 3.41
CA ARG A 106 8.36 -21.33 4.47
C ARG A 106 9.69 -21.83 3.88
N ALA A 107 9.67 -22.52 2.74
CA ALA A 107 10.90 -22.97 2.08
C ALA A 107 11.76 -21.78 1.65
N VAL A 108 11.14 -20.76 1.04
CA VAL A 108 11.80 -19.48 0.67
C VAL A 108 12.50 -18.87 1.88
N ARG A 109 11.78 -18.74 3.00
CA ARG A 109 12.33 -18.19 4.25
C ARG A 109 13.52 -18.99 4.77
N THR A 110 13.41 -20.32 4.81
CA THR A 110 14.51 -21.18 5.28
C THR A 110 15.75 -21.03 4.41
N MET A 111 15.60 -21.07 3.09
CA MET A 111 16.72 -20.93 2.14
C MET A 111 17.34 -19.54 2.20
N ALA A 112 16.52 -18.49 2.22
CA ALA A 112 17.00 -17.12 2.32
C ALA A 112 17.74 -16.87 3.65
N TRP A 113 17.22 -17.39 4.77
CA TRP A 113 17.88 -17.32 6.07
C TRP A 113 19.26 -17.99 6.04
N ASP A 114 19.34 -19.17 5.44
CA ASP A 114 20.57 -19.93 5.35
C ASP A 114 21.64 -19.23 4.50
N ILE A 115 21.25 -18.67 3.35
CA ILE A 115 22.14 -17.86 2.50
C ILE A 115 22.64 -16.61 3.22
N LEU A 116 21.73 -15.86 3.87
CA LEU A 116 22.09 -14.65 4.59
C LEU A 116 22.99 -14.94 5.80
N LYS A 117 22.72 -16.03 6.53
CA LYS A 117 23.59 -16.50 7.62
C LYS A 117 24.99 -16.81 7.11
N LYS A 118 25.11 -17.54 6.00
CA LYS A 118 26.41 -17.87 5.38
C LYS A 118 27.15 -16.61 4.90
N ALA A 119 26.44 -15.64 4.34
CA ALA A 119 27.02 -14.37 3.94
C ALA A 119 27.52 -13.55 5.14
N ILE A 120 26.76 -13.50 6.23
CA ILE A 120 27.17 -12.83 7.47
C ILE A 120 28.40 -13.50 8.09
N ALA A 121 28.50 -14.84 7.99
CA ALA A 121 29.62 -15.60 8.52
C ALA A 121 30.88 -15.57 7.63
N ASN A 122 30.77 -15.19 6.36
CA ASN A 122 31.87 -15.28 5.39
C ASN A 122 31.91 -14.06 4.48
N ASP A 123 32.91 -13.19 4.70
CA ASP A 123 33.11 -11.95 3.96
C ASP A 123 33.21 -12.14 2.44
N LYS A 124 33.89 -13.20 1.99
CA LYS A 124 34.05 -13.48 0.56
C LYS A 124 32.71 -13.87 -0.07
N TYR A 125 31.91 -14.66 0.64
CA TYR A 125 30.59 -15.06 0.17
C TYR A 125 29.61 -13.89 0.20
N ARG A 126 29.67 -13.02 1.23
CA ARG A 126 28.97 -11.73 1.24
C ARG A 126 29.26 -10.93 -0.03
N ASP A 127 30.54 -10.69 -0.30
CA ASP A 127 30.94 -9.85 -1.44
C ASP A 127 30.47 -10.46 -2.76
N PHE A 128 30.52 -11.80 -2.87
CA PHE A 128 29.97 -12.54 -4.00
C PHE A 128 28.46 -12.32 -4.19
N ILE A 129 27.63 -12.58 -3.16
CA ILE A 129 26.17 -12.46 -3.32
C ILE A 129 25.72 -11.01 -3.55
N VAL A 130 26.40 -10.05 -2.93
CA VAL A 130 26.12 -8.62 -3.11
C VAL A 130 26.47 -8.21 -4.54
N LYS A 131 27.63 -8.62 -5.05
CA LYS A 131 28.04 -8.35 -6.45
C LYS A 131 27.04 -8.92 -7.46
N GLU A 132 26.49 -10.10 -7.19
CA GLU A 132 25.51 -10.76 -8.07
C GLU A 132 24.21 -9.96 -8.30
N ASN A 133 23.91 -8.98 -7.46
CA ASN A 133 22.76 -8.07 -7.60
C ASN A 133 23.00 -6.92 -8.60
N TYR A 134 24.24 -6.71 -9.03
CA TYR A 134 24.60 -5.55 -9.87
C TYR A 134 25.16 -5.96 -11.24
N VAL A 135 25.15 -5.02 -12.19
CA VAL A 135 25.73 -5.23 -13.53
C VAL A 135 27.25 -5.44 -13.45
N SER A 136 27.91 -4.91 -12.41
CA SER A 136 29.33 -5.17 -12.13
C SER A 136 29.68 -6.65 -11.94
N ARG A 137 28.71 -7.55 -11.74
CA ARG A 137 28.94 -9.01 -11.78
C ARG A 137 29.58 -9.49 -13.08
N TYR A 138 29.35 -8.79 -14.20
CA TYR A 138 29.94 -9.11 -15.49
C TYR A 138 31.38 -8.60 -15.63
N ILE A 139 31.82 -7.70 -14.75
CA ILE A 139 33.18 -7.17 -14.69
C ILE A 139 34.01 -8.10 -13.79
N GLY A 140 34.91 -8.87 -14.39
CA GLY A 140 35.70 -9.86 -13.65
C GLY A 140 34.81 -10.94 -13.02
N ARG A 141 33.90 -11.52 -13.82
CA ARG A 141 33.04 -12.62 -13.40
C ARG A 141 33.90 -13.81 -13.02
N GLN A 142 33.76 -14.30 -11.78
CA GLN A 142 34.42 -15.53 -11.35
C GLN A 142 33.95 -16.70 -12.22
N SER A 143 34.88 -17.62 -12.54
CA SER A 143 34.48 -18.82 -13.26
C SER A 143 33.63 -19.72 -12.34
N ARG A 144 32.79 -20.57 -12.94
CA ARG A 144 31.97 -21.55 -12.20
C ARG A 144 32.80 -22.44 -11.28
N ALA A 145 33.97 -22.86 -11.76
CA ALA A 145 34.92 -23.66 -11.00
C ALA A 145 35.53 -22.89 -9.81
N ASP A 146 35.74 -21.58 -9.94
CA ASP A 146 36.25 -20.75 -8.85
C ASP A 146 35.21 -20.57 -7.75
N VAL A 147 33.95 -20.29 -8.11
CA VAL A 147 32.82 -20.20 -7.16
C VAL A 147 32.67 -21.50 -6.38
N TYR A 148 32.71 -22.65 -7.07
CA TYR A 148 32.65 -23.95 -6.42
C TYR A 148 33.83 -24.20 -5.47
N ARG A 149 35.05 -23.95 -5.94
CA ARG A 149 36.27 -24.15 -5.15
C ARG A 149 36.30 -23.25 -3.90
N GLU A 150 35.85 -22.01 -4.04
CA GLU A 150 35.88 -21.02 -2.97
C GLU A 150 34.79 -21.27 -1.93
N PHE A 151 33.58 -21.64 -2.35
CA PHE A 151 32.42 -21.69 -1.45
C PHE A 151 31.95 -23.07 -1.05
N LYS A 152 32.43 -24.17 -1.65
CA LYS A 152 32.00 -25.52 -1.22
C LYS A 152 32.17 -25.74 0.30
N GLY A 153 33.29 -25.32 0.88
CA GLY A 153 33.50 -25.44 2.33
C GLY A 153 32.47 -24.68 3.21
N VAL A 154 31.83 -23.65 2.67
CA VAL A 154 30.79 -22.86 3.38
C VAL A 154 29.45 -23.62 3.43
N PHE A 155 29.15 -24.44 2.42
CA PHE A 155 27.87 -25.12 2.27
C PHE A 155 27.89 -26.59 2.69
N TYR A 156 29.05 -27.25 2.59
CA TYR A 156 29.24 -28.62 3.06
C TYR A 156 29.41 -28.64 4.59
N GLN A 157 28.34 -28.31 5.32
CA GLN A 157 28.19 -28.67 6.73
C GLN A 157 27.27 -29.89 6.85
N LYS A 158 27.55 -30.75 7.84
CA LYS A 158 27.03 -32.12 8.05
C LYS A 158 25.49 -32.28 7.99
N ASP A 159 24.73 -31.20 8.04
CA ASP A 159 23.29 -31.20 8.27
C ASP A 159 22.44 -31.04 6.98
N HIS A 160 23.06 -30.78 5.82
CA HIS A 160 22.34 -30.69 4.54
C HIS A 160 22.67 -31.85 3.60
N LEU A 161 21.81 -32.87 3.59
CA LEU A 161 21.85 -34.03 2.68
C LEU A 161 21.93 -33.65 1.18
N ILE A 162 21.51 -32.43 0.82
CA ILE A 162 21.53 -31.93 -0.57
C ILE A 162 22.97 -31.64 -1.02
N TYR A 163 23.79 -31.09 -0.13
CA TYR A 163 25.20 -30.84 -0.41
C TYR A 163 26.06 -32.07 -0.09
N SER A 164 25.57 -33.06 0.66
CA SER A 164 26.37 -34.20 1.11
C SER A 164 26.70 -35.25 0.04
N GLN A 165 26.33 -35.04 -1.23
CA GLN A 165 26.82 -35.89 -2.33
C GLN A 165 28.16 -35.33 -2.83
N GLU A 166 29.17 -36.20 -2.77
CA GLU A 166 30.57 -35.94 -3.10
C GLU A 166 30.75 -35.14 -4.42
N ASP A 167 31.57 -34.10 -4.35
CA ASP A 167 32.22 -33.40 -5.48
C ASP A 167 31.44 -33.25 -6.81
N ASN A 168 30.19 -32.76 -6.77
CA ASN A 168 29.46 -32.39 -7.98
C ASN A 168 29.33 -30.87 -8.13
N GLU A 169 30.32 -30.24 -8.80
CA GLU A 169 30.34 -28.80 -9.11
C GLU A 169 29.01 -28.32 -9.73
N SER A 170 28.46 -29.09 -10.68
CA SER A 170 27.23 -28.70 -11.38
C SER A 170 26.02 -28.68 -10.44
N ALA A 171 25.92 -29.67 -9.54
CA ALA A 171 24.85 -29.73 -8.55
C ALA A 171 24.96 -28.60 -7.52
N PHE A 172 26.17 -28.35 -6.99
CA PHE A 172 26.42 -27.24 -6.08
C PHE A 172 26.00 -25.90 -6.68
N LEU A 173 26.46 -25.60 -7.90
CA LEU A 173 26.18 -24.31 -8.53
C LEU A 173 24.71 -24.11 -8.86
N LYS A 174 23.98 -25.20 -9.17
CA LYS A 174 22.53 -25.14 -9.37
C LYS A 174 21.80 -24.87 -8.06
N GLN A 175 22.19 -25.57 -6.99
CA GLN A 175 21.55 -25.43 -5.69
C GLN A 175 21.84 -24.06 -5.06
N GLU A 176 23.10 -23.62 -5.07
CA GLU A 176 23.50 -22.31 -4.54
C GLU A 176 22.75 -21.18 -5.24
N ALA A 177 22.69 -21.21 -6.59
CA ALA A 177 21.97 -20.20 -7.34
C ALA A 177 20.46 -20.24 -7.05
N PHE A 178 19.88 -21.44 -6.91
CA PHE A 178 18.49 -21.61 -6.53
C PHE A 178 18.21 -21.03 -5.13
N ASP A 179 19.00 -21.41 -4.13
CA ASP A 179 18.87 -20.93 -2.75
C ASP A 179 19.04 -19.41 -2.68
N ARG A 180 20.03 -18.86 -3.38
CA ARG A 180 20.29 -17.41 -3.44
C ARG A 180 19.12 -16.64 -4.05
N ASN A 181 18.48 -17.14 -5.09
CA ASN A 181 17.29 -16.49 -5.67
C ASN A 181 16.13 -16.35 -4.66
N ASN A 182 16.08 -17.19 -3.62
CA ASN A 182 15.08 -17.06 -2.56
C ASN A 182 15.32 -15.84 -1.67
N VAL A 183 16.55 -15.33 -1.58
CA VAL A 183 16.85 -14.05 -0.92
C VAL A 183 16.15 -12.91 -1.66
N ASP A 184 16.21 -12.90 -2.99
CA ASP A 184 15.55 -11.86 -3.81
C ASP A 184 14.03 -11.93 -3.65
N ILE A 185 13.44 -13.13 -3.63
CA ILE A 185 12.01 -13.33 -3.39
C ILE A 185 11.62 -12.77 -2.00
N LEU A 186 12.42 -13.06 -0.97
CA LEU A 186 12.17 -12.56 0.39
C LEU A 186 12.27 -11.03 0.47
N ILE A 187 13.28 -10.44 -0.17
CA ILE A 187 13.49 -8.99 -0.22
C ILE A 187 12.32 -8.31 -0.92
N ASN A 188 11.93 -8.81 -2.09
CA ASN A 188 10.78 -8.29 -2.84
C ASN A 188 9.49 -8.39 -2.01
N PHE A 189 9.31 -9.46 -1.24
CA PHE A 189 8.19 -9.59 -0.33
C PHE A 189 8.16 -8.45 0.71
N PHE A 190 9.27 -8.19 1.41
CA PHE A 190 9.30 -7.11 2.41
C PHE A 190 9.18 -5.72 1.79
N GLN A 191 9.71 -5.51 0.58
CA GLN A 191 9.50 -4.29 -0.18
C GLN A 191 8.03 -4.09 -0.52
N LEU A 192 7.35 -5.10 -1.06
CA LEU A 192 5.91 -5.05 -1.34
C LEU A 192 5.09 -4.82 -0.08
N LEU A 193 5.45 -5.46 1.03
CA LEU A 193 4.81 -5.28 2.33
C LEU A 193 4.92 -3.82 2.82
N SER A 194 6.04 -3.15 2.56
CA SER A 194 6.29 -1.75 2.94
C SER A 194 5.41 -0.74 2.18
N PHE A 195 4.83 -1.14 1.04
CA PHE A 195 3.94 -0.28 0.26
C PHE A 195 2.46 -0.50 0.57
N LYS A 196 2.10 -1.51 1.36
CA LYS A 196 0.68 -1.77 1.70
C LYS A 196 0.12 -0.67 2.58
N ASN A 197 -1.02 -0.11 2.21
CA ASN A 197 -1.67 0.97 2.95
C ASN A 197 -2.84 0.41 3.75
N VAL A 198 -2.53 -0.27 4.86
CA VAL A 198 -3.54 -0.84 5.76
C VAL A 198 -3.48 -0.17 7.14
N PRO A 199 -4.59 -0.15 7.89
CA PRO A 199 -4.59 0.34 9.25
C PRO A 199 -3.53 -0.35 10.13
N GLU A 200 -2.90 0.41 11.04
CA GLU A 200 -1.74 -0.03 11.83
C GLU A 200 -2.01 -1.29 12.67
N ASN A 201 -3.26 -1.52 13.08
CA ASN A 201 -3.64 -2.72 13.84
C ASN A 201 -3.41 -4.02 13.04
N TYR A 202 -3.44 -4.00 11.71
CA TYR A 202 -3.17 -5.19 10.90
C TYR A 202 -1.70 -5.62 10.99
N TYR A 203 -0.76 -4.69 11.02
CA TYR A 203 0.66 -4.98 11.23
C TYR A 203 0.93 -5.58 12.62
N LYS A 204 0.14 -5.21 13.63
CA LYS A 204 0.25 -5.73 14.99
C LYS A 204 -0.36 -7.12 15.17
N ILE A 205 -1.36 -7.47 14.36
CA ILE A 205 -2.04 -8.78 14.41
C ILE A 205 -1.31 -9.81 13.56
N CYS A 206 -0.78 -9.41 12.40
CA CYS A 206 -0.06 -10.29 11.48
C CYS A 206 1.42 -10.31 11.82
N ASP A 207 1.87 -11.37 12.50
CA ASP A 207 3.28 -11.56 12.83
C ASP A 207 4.06 -12.11 11.63
N PHE A 208 4.88 -11.24 11.02
CA PHE A 208 5.82 -11.60 9.96
C PHE A 208 7.19 -12.01 10.51
N TYR A 209 7.31 -12.23 11.83
CA TYR A 209 8.57 -12.42 12.55
C TYR A 209 9.56 -11.28 12.22
N TYR A 210 9.05 -10.06 12.10
CA TYR A 210 9.83 -8.93 11.58
C TYR A 210 11.03 -8.62 12.48
N ASP A 211 10.88 -8.74 13.81
CA ASP A 211 11.98 -8.57 14.77
C ASP A 211 13.18 -9.49 14.48
N THR A 212 12.92 -10.72 14.02
CA THR A 212 13.95 -11.69 13.67
C THR A 212 14.62 -11.35 12.34
N TRP A 213 13.83 -10.91 11.36
CA TRP A 213 14.32 -10.59 10.01
C TRP A 213 15.01 -9.24 9.93
N ARG A 214 14.52 -8.26 10.67
CA ARG A 214 14.95 -6.86 10.63
C ARG A 214 16.47 -6.69 10.66
N PRO A 215 17.21 -7.18 11.67
CA PRO A 215 18.66 -6.96 11.72
C PRO A 215 19.41 -7.59 10.54
N VAL A 216 18.98 -8.76 10.09
CA VAL A 216 19.58 -9.47 8.95
C VAL A 216 19.32 -8.71 7.64
N LEU A 217 18.10 -8.23 7.44
CA LEU A 217 17.71 -7.45 6.27
C LEU A 217 18.38 -6.07 6.25
N TYR A 218 18.49 -5.40 7.40
CA TYR A 218 19.21 -4.13 7.51
C TYR A 218 20.71 -4.32 7.22
N TRP A 219 21.31 -5.39 7.75
CA TRP A 219 22.70 -5.72 7.45
C TRP A 219 22.90 -5.89 5.95
N TYR A 220 22.04 -6.67 5.30
CA TYR A 220 22.14 -6.93 3.85
C TYR A 220 21.86 -5.67 3.01
N ALA A 221 20.86 -4.88 3.38
CA ALA A 221 20.54 -3.61 2.72
C ALA A 221 21.73 -2.64 2.75
N THR A 222 22.45 -2.60 3.87
CA THR A 222 23.68 -1.81 4.03
C THR A 222 24.78 -2.29 3.09
N GLN A 223 24.95 -3.61 2.92
CA GLN A 223 25.94 -4.14 1.97
C GLN A 223 25.58 -3.78 0.52
N LEU A 224 24.30 -3.84 0.16
CA LEU A 224 23.81 -3.41 -1.16
C LEU A 224 24.10 -1.93 -1.40
N GLU A 225 23.74 -1.05 -0.46
CA GLU A 225 24.02 0.39 -0.57
C GLU A 225 25.52 0.68 -0.71
N ASN A 226 26.36 0.05 0.12
CA ASN A 226 27.80 0.19 0.05
C ASN A 226 28.33 -0.23 -1.34
N ALA A 227 27.91 -1.37 -1.86
CA ALA A 227 28.33 -1.85 -3.17
C ALA A 227 27.84 -0.95 -4.32
N TYR A 228 26.63 -0.40 -4.21
CA TYR A 228 26.11 0.58 -5.16
C TYR A 228 26.96 1.86 -5.19
N LEU A 229 27.37 2.35 -4.02
CA LEU A 229 28.15 3.57 -3.88
C LEU A 229 29.62 3.43 -4.31
N LEU A 230 30.20 2.24 -4.14
CA LEU A 230 31.62 1.96 -4.39
C LEU A 230 32.00 1.93 -5.88
N LEU A 231 31.10 1.53 -6.78
CA LEU A 231 31.39 1.38 -8.21
C LEU A 231 30.52 2.30 -9.07
N GLU A 232 31.15 3.13 -9.90
CA GLU A 232 30.44 4.04 -10.81
C GLU A 232 29.60 3.29 -11.85
N GLU A 233 30.01 2.09 -12.25
CA GLU A 233 29.23 1.24 -13.14
C GLU A 233 27.89 0.83 -12.53
N ASN A 234 27.85 0.58 -11.21
CA ASN A 234 26.60 0.27 -10.52
C ASN A 234 25.67 1.49 -10.56
N LYS A 235 26.18 2.69 -10.31
CA LYS A 235 25.37 3.92 -10.39
C LYS A 235 24.85 4.20 -11.79
N ARG A 236 25.65 3.89 -12.82
CA ARG A 236 25.30 4.15 -14.22
C ARG A 236 24.23 3.21 -14.75
N PHE A 237 24.24 1.94 -14.35
CA PHE A 237 23.41 0.90 -14.97
C PHE A 237 22.37 0.27 -14.04
N ASN A 238 22.42 0.53 -12.73
CA ASN A 238 21.45 0.03 -11.76
C ASN A 238 20.66 1.17 -11.12
N ASN A 239 19.40 0.89 -10.78
CA ASN A 239 18.65 1.76 -9.87
C ASN A 239 19.24 1.63 -8.45
N PRO A 240 19.15 2.70 -7.63
CA PRO A 240 19.50 2.61 -6.21
C PRO A 240 18.72 1.49 -5.52
N PRO A 241 19.36 0.70 -4.63
CA PRO A 241 18.64 -0.31 -3.85
C PRO A 241 17.62 0.38 -2.94
N ASN A 242 16.37 -0.08 -2.98
CA ASN A 242 15.24 0.48 -2.24
C ASN A 242 14.93 -0.29 -0.93
N LEU A 243 15.68 -1.34 -0.62
CA LEU A 243 15.43 -2.18 0.55
C LEU A 243 15.56 -1.39 1.86
N LEU A 244 16.58 -0.54 2.01
CA LEU A 244 16.76 0.23 3.25
C LEU A 244 15.57 1.18 3.51
N GLU A 245 15.08 1.85 2.47
CA GLU A 245 13.90 2.71 2.56
C GLU A 245 12.64 1.90 2.91
N ALA A 246 12.46 0.74 2.30
CA ALA A 246 11.36 -0.17 2.61
C ALA A 246 11.39 -0.61 4.08
N LEU A 247 12.56 -0.96 4.62
CA LEU A 247 12.72 -1.35 6.02
C LEU A 247 12.41 -0.19 6.98
N LYS A 248 12.83 1.04 6.66
CA LYS A 248 12.45 2.22 7.46
C LYS A 248 10.94 2.42 7.53
N LYS A 249 10.22 2.24 6.42
CA LYS A 249 8.75 2.30 6.38
C LYS A 249 8.10 1.17 7.19
N LEU A 250 8.71 -0.01 7.21
CA LEU A 250 8.22 -1.13 8.03
C LEU A 250 8.47 -0.87 9.52
N ASP A 251 9.63 -0.33 9.90
CA ASP A 251 9.93 0.03 11.29
C ASP A 251 8.87 0.99 11.85
N GLU A 252 8.47 2.00 11.08
CA GLU A 252 7.41 2.95 11.46
C GLU A 252 6.02 2.30 11.65
N ARG A 253 5.79 1.12 11.07
CA ARG A 253 4.50 0.41 11.12
C ARG A 253 4.47 -0.68 12.19
N PHE A 254 5.60 -1.34 12.43
CA PHE A 254 5.70 -2.42 13.42
C PHE A 254 6.02 -1.91 14.82
N TYR A 255 6.75 -0.79 14.95
CA TYR A 255 7.22 -0.31 16.24
C TYR A 255 6.53 0.97 16.70
N LYS A 256 6.38 1.07 18.01
CA LYS A 256 5.95 2.32 18.65
C LYS A 256 7.06 3.38 18.55
N PRO A 257 6.74 4.68 18.62
CA PRO A 257 7.72 5.76 18.51
C PRO A 257 8.90 5.65 19.48
N GLU A 258 8.68 5.16 20.70
CA GLU A 258 9.75 5.05 21.71
C GLU A 258 10.78 3.97 21.33
N ILE A 259 10.30 2.84 20.79
CA ILE A 259 11.16 1.76 20.31
C ILE A 259 11.90 2.22 19.05
N LEU A 260 11.21 2.89 18.13
CA LEU A 260 11.79 3.41 16.90
C LEU A 260 12.97 4.37 17.17
N ALA A 261 12.89 5.18 18.21
CA ALA A 261 14.00 6.06 18.61
C ALA A 261 15.25 5.25 19.02
N ALA A 262 15.07 4.21 19.84
CA ALA A 262 16.17 3.33 20.23
C ALA A 262 16.76 2.57 19.03
N LEU A 263 15.90 2.09 18.11
CA LEU A 263 16.32 1.37 16.90
C LEU A 263 17.08 2.25 15.90
N LYS A 264 16.91 3.58 15.93
CA LYS A 264 17.69 4.51 15.07
C LYS A 264 19.13 4.67 15.53
N GLU A 265 19.40 4.48 16.82
CA GLU A 265 20.74 4.55 17.40
C GLU A 265 21.46 3.19 17.39
N GLU A 266 20.74 2.12 17.04
CA GLU A 266 21.24 0.77 17.01
C GLU A 266 22.30 0.56 15.91
N LYS A 267 23.44 -0.03 16.29
CA LYS A 267 24.44 -0.52 15.35
C LYS A 267 24.13 -1.98 15.00
N ILE A 268 23.65 -2.20 13.79
CA ILE A 268 23.21 -3.51 13.31
C ILE A 268 24.31 -4.56 13.41
N GLU A 269 25.58 -4.18 13.23
CA GLU A 269 26.75 -5.08 13.34
C GLU A 269 26.94 -5.64 14.76
N THR A 270 26.37 -4.98 15.76
CA THR A 270 26.41 -5.40 17.18
C THR A 270 25.13 -6.10 17.61
N HIS A 271 24.15 -6.25 16.73
CA HIS A 271 22.90 -6.92 17.06
C HIS A 271 23.16 -8.40 17.41
N PRO A 272 22.52 -8.95 18.47
CA PRO A 272 22.74 -10.33 18.92
C PRO A 272 22.65 -11.40 17.83
N ILE A 273 21.64 -11.31 16.96
CA ILE A 273 21.48 -12.21 15.80
C ILE A 273 22.69 -12.15 14.86
N ILE A 274 23.20 -10.95 14.55
CA ILE A 274 24.34 -10.78 13.65
C ILE A 274 25.61 -11.33 14.29
N LEU A 275 25.85 -11.03 15.57
CA LEU A 275 27.00 -11.58 16.32
C LEU A 275 26.97 -13.11 16.37
N HIS A 276 25.80 -13.68 16.63
CA HIS A 276 25.62 -15.13 16.64
C HIS A 276 25.92 -15.75 15.26
N MET A 277 25.43 -15.15 14.17
CA MET A 277 25.71 -15.62 12.81
C MET A 277 27.19 -15.50 12.43
N GLN A 278 27.91 -14.51 12.98
CA GLN A 278 29.36 -14.36 12.84
C GLN A 278 30.16 -15.36 13.69
N GLY A 279 29.50 -16.18 14.52
CA GLY A 279 30.16 -17.10 15.45
C GLY A 279 30.84 -16.41 16.63
N LYS A 280 30.48 -15.14 16.93
CA LYS A 280 30.97 -14.40 18.09
C LYS A 280 30.08 -14.71 19.30
N SER A 281 30.68 -14.95 20.47
CA SER A 281 29.91 -15.08 21.71
C SER A 281 29.30 -13.73 22.08
N LEU A 282 28.06 -13.75 22.59
CA LEU A 282 27.39 -12.60 23.20
C LEU A 282 28.12 -12.11 24.45
#